data_AF-A0A248UPE4-F1
#
_entry.id   AF-A0A248UPE4-F1
#
_cell.length_a   1.000
_cell.length_b   1.000
_cell.length_c   1.000
_cell.angle_alpha   90.00
_cell.angle_beta   90.00
_cell.angle_gamma   90.00
#
_symmetry.space_group_name_H-M   'P 1'
#
loop_
_entity.id
_entity.type
_entity.pdbx_description
1 polymer ?
#
loop_
_entity_poly.entity_id
_entity_poly.type
_entity_poly.pdbx_seq_one_letter_code
_entity_poly.pdbx_strand_id
1 'polypeptide(L)' 'MKRFKSSVRHLQRFASIHDPIYNLHHFPRDRFTSAIQRELRQAAATIWRVITCLKSA' A
#
# COMPACT_ATOMS: atom_id res chain seq x y z
N MET A 1 -23.53 -0.52 4.68
CA MET A 1 -22.26 -1.14 4.23
C MET A 1 -22.47 -1.76 2.85
N LYS A 2 -21.80 -1.24 1.80
CA LYS A 2 -21.83 -1.83 0.45
C LYS A 2 -21.36 -3.29 0.55
N ARG A 3 -22.24 -4.25 0.27
CA ARG A 3 -21.92 -5.69 0.30
C ARG A 3 -21.38 -6.09 -1.07
N PHE A 4 -20.14 -6.60 -1.12
CA PHE A 4 -19.58 -7.16 -2.35
C PHE A 4 -20.28 -8.50 -2.65
N LYS A 5 -21.05 -8.56 -3.74
CA LYS A 5 -21.87 -9.75 -4.07
C LYS A 5 -21.07 -10.99 -4.48
N SER A 6 -19.79 -10.87 -4.80
CA SER A 6 -18.90 -12.02 -4.96
C SER A 6 -17.43 -11.62 -4.97
N SER A 7 -16.65 -12.56 -4.43
CA SER A 7 -15.22 -12.78 -4.59
C SER A 7 -14.30 -11.98 -3.67
N VAL A 8 -13.55 -12.75 -2.86
CA VAL A 8 -12.32 -12.35 -2.19
C VAL A 8 -11.43 -11.45 -3.06
N ARG A 9 -11.43 -11.64 -4.39
CA ARG A 9 -10.71 -10.82 -5.37
C ARG A 9 -11.17 -9.36 -5.44
N HIS A 10 -12.47 -9.11 -5.41
CA HIS A 10 -13.00 -7.73 -5.40
C HIS A 10 -12.72 -7.04 -4.07
N LEU A 11 -12.82 -7.79 -2.96
CA LEU A 11 -12.42 -7.29 -1.65
C LEU A 11 -10.91 -7.04 -1.58
N GLN A 12 -10.08 -7.93 -2.12
CA GLN A 12 -8.63 -7.79 -2.20
C GLN A 12 -8.22 -6.62 -3.08
N ARG A 13 -8.87 -6.41 -4.23
CA ARG A 13 -8.60 -5.24 -5.09
C ARG A 13 -9.05 -3.94 -4.42
N PHE A 14 -10.22 -3.94 -3.81
CA PHE A 14 -10.71 -2.78 -3.07
C PHE A 14 -9.79 -2.45 -1.91
N ALA A 15 -9.43 -3.45 -1.10
CA ALA A 15 -8.43 -3.31 -0.05
C ALA A 15 -7.11 -2.84 -0.67
N SER A 16 -6.56 -3.46 -1.70
CA SER A 16 -5.30 -3.03 -2.33
C SER A 16 -5.34 -1.59 -2.89
N ILE A 17 -6.46 -1.12 -3.43
CA ILE A 17 -6.56 0.27 -3.94
C ILE A 17 -6.69 1.28 -2.78
N HIS A 18 -7.29 0.87 -1.67
CA HIS A 18 -7.58 1.75 -0.52
C HIS A 18 -6.66 1.51 0.68
N ASP A 19 -5.80 0.50 0.61
CA ASP A 19 -4.85 0.15 1.65
C ASP A 19 -3.65 1.09 1.50
N PRO A 20 -3.29 1.81 2.58
CA PRO A 20 -2.19 2.76 2.56
C PRO A 20 -0.85 2.14 2.09
N ILE A 21 -0.64 0.84 2.29
CA ILE A 21 0.58 0.13 1.88
C ILE A 21 0.56 -0.13 0.38
N TYR A 22 -0.56 -0.60 -0.16
CA TYR A 22 -0.65 -0.91 -1.59
C TYR A 22 -0.66 0.35 -2.49
N ASN A 23 -1.13 1.49 -1.98
CA ASN A 23 -0.98 2.77 -2.67
C ASN A 23 0.49 3.16 -2.93
N LEU A 24 1.44 2.66 -2.14
CA LEU A 24 2.88 2.87 -2.34
C LEU A 24 3.43 2.15 -3.58
N HIS A 25 2.66 1.23 -4.15
CA HIS A 25 2.99 0.58 -5.42
C HIS A 25 2.36 1.29 -6.62
N HIS A 26 1.42 2.21 -6.36
CA HIS A 26 0.68 2.98 -7.37
C HIS A 26 1.21 4.42 -7.54
N PHE A 27 2.51 4.63 -7.34
CA PHE A 27 3.12 5.91 -7.69
C PHE A 27 3.13 6.11 -9.21
N PRO A 28 2.82 7.32 -9.71
CA PRO A 28 2.90 7.63 -11.13
C PRO A 28 4.33 7.38 -11.63
N ARG A 29 4.49 6.40 -12.53
CA ARG A 29 5.81 5.96 -13.03
C ARG A 29 6.51 7.03 -13.89
N ASP A 30 5.73 7.96 -14.42
CA ASP A 30 6.14 9.07 -15.26
C ASP A 30 6.71 10.26 -14.46
N ARG A 31 6.40 10.35 -13.15
CA ARG A 31 6.77 11.51 -12.32
C ARG A 31 7.97 11.28 -11.42
N PHE A 32 8.36 10.03 -11.20
CA PHE A 32 9.42 9.67 -10.26
C PHE A 32 10.37 8.65 -10.85
N THR A 33 11.66 8.88 -10.67
CA THR A 33 12.68 7.88 -11.00
C THR A 33 12.53 6.64 -10.13
N SER A 34 13.03 5.51 -10.61
CA SER A 34 12.98 4.23 -9.89
C SER A 34 13.65 4.31 -8.50
N ALA A 35 14.70 5.13 -8.36
CA ALA A 35 15.39 5.37 -7.10
C ALA A 35 14.47 6.05 -6.08
N ILE A 36 13.82 7.16 -6.47
CA ILE A 36 12.89 7.90 -5.60
C ILE A 36 11.71 7.01 -5.20
N GLN A 37 11.17 6.23 -6.12
CA GLN A 37 10.10 5.27 -5.80
C GLN A 37 10.52 4.23 -4.76
N ARG A 38 11.79 3.78 -4.78
CA ARG A 38 12.31 2.82 -3.81
C ARG A 38 12.46 3.46 -2.43
N GLU A 39 12.95 4.69 -2.36
CA GLU A 39 13.04 5.45 -1.10
C GLU A 39 11.67 5.70 -0.47
N LEU A 40 10.69 6.14 -1.26
CA LEU A 40 9.31 6.36 -0.79
C LEU A 40 8.67 5.08 -0.24
N ARG A 41 8.90 3.92 -0.88
CA ARG A 41 8.43 2.63 -0.36
C ARG A 41 9.09 2.25 0.97
N GLN A 42 10.39 2.50 1.14
CA GLN A 42 11.10 2.20 2.39
C GLN A 42 10.63 3.11 3.54
N ALA A 43 10.46 4.41 3.26
CA ALA A 43 9.95 5.37 4.24
C ALA A 43 8.55 4.99 4.70
N ALA A 44 7.66 4.66 3.77
CA ALA A 44 6.29 4.30 4.10
C ALA A 44 6.18 2.93 4.78
N ALA A 45 7.02 1.94 4.45
CA ALA A 45 7.09 0.68 5.19
C ALA A 45 7.57 0.89 6.64
N THR A 46 8.52 1.81 6.85
CA THR A 46 8.98 2.20 8.19
C THR A 46 7.85 2.85 9.01
N ILE A 47 7.15 3.81 8.43
CA ILE A 47 6.00 4.47 9.07
C ILE A 47 4.90 3.45 9.38
N TRP A 48 4.62 2.55 8.45
CA TRP A 48 3.62 1.51 8.65
C TRP A 48 3.95 0.57 9.81
N ARG A 49 5.23 0.18 9.96
CA ARG A 49 5.70 -0.60 11.12
C ARG A 49 5.45 0.14 12.44
N VAL A 50 5.66 1.45 12.49
CA VAL A 50 5.39 2.28 13.67
C VAL A 50 3.90 2.30 14.00
N ILE A 51 3.04 2.55 12.99
CA ILE A 51 1.58 2.62 13.17
C ILE A 51 1.01 1.28 13.63
N THR A 52 1.51 0.17 13.07
CA THR A 52 1.01 -1.18 13.38
C THR A 52 1.58 -1.76 14.67
N CYS A 53 2.46 -1.03 15.37
CA CYS A 53 3.21 -1.54 16.52
C CYS A 53 3.91 -2.88 16.22
N LEU A 54 4.24 -3.15 14.95
CA LEU A 54 5.04 -4.30 14.56
C LEU A 54 6.47 -4.03 14.99
N LYS A 55 6.76 -4.37 16.25
CA LYS A 55 8.10 -4.34 16.81
C LYS A 55 9.00 -5.16 15.88
N SER A 56 10.03 -4.51 15.34
CA SER A 56 11.09 -5.20 14.59
C SER A 56 11.62 -6.34 15.45
N ALA A 57 11.37 -7.57 14.99
CA ALA A 57 11.91 -8.78 15.58
C ALA A 57 13.43 -8.83 15.44
#